data_AF-A0A0Q6S7B1-F1
#
_entry.id   AF-A0A0Q6S7B1-F1
#
_cell.length_a   1.000
_cell.length_b   1.000
_cell.length_c   1.000
_cell.angle_alpha   90.00
_cell.angle_beta   90.00
_cell.angle_gamma   90.00
#
_symmetry.space_group_name_H-M   'P 1'
#
loop_
_entity.id
_entity.type
_entity.pdbx_description
1 polymer ?
#
loop_
_entity_poly.entity_id
_entity_poly.type
_entity_poly.pdbx_seq_one_letter_code
_entity_poly.pdbx_strand_id
1 'polypeptide(L)'
;MSARKGVLTAVGIDRGWPFQIALDGALCTGKQSEVQDEFCKGLSRYVRGHSLFHDDKTFVVQCFSLKEDAEKFMNRFGGEWFDPRERGRGHQWNKWYKGNFAGR
;
A
#
# COMPACT_ATOMS: atom_id res chain seq x y z
N MET A 1 -10.94 4.05 -21.61
CA MET A 1 -11.03 2.70 -21.01
C MET A 1 -12.12 2.72 -19.96
N SER A 2 -13.26 2.10 -20.24
CA SER A 2 -14.42 2.08 -19.34
C SER A 2 -14.12 1.26 -18.09
N ALA A 3 -14.07 1.91 -16.93
CA ALA A 3 -14.07 1.21 -15.66
C ALA A 3 -15.42 0.48 -15.50
N ARG A 4 -15.36 -0.84 -15.29
CA ARG A 4 -16.53 -1.66 -14.97
C ARG A 4 -17.15 -1.13 -13.67
N LYS A 5 -18.45 -0.79 -13.70
CA LYS A 5 -19.24 -0.38 -12.52
C LYS A 5 -18.94 -1.31 -11.35
N GLY A 6 -18.32 -0.78 -10.29
CA GLY A 6 -18.07 -1.49 -9.03
C GLY A 6 -16.61 -1.81 -8.69
N VAL A 7 -15.66 -1.75 -9.63
CA VAL A 7 -14.24 -1.87 -9.31
C VAL A 7 -13.69 -0.47 -9.08
N LEU A 8 -13.36 -0.13 -7.82
CA LEU A 8 -12.68 1.12 -7.52
C LEU A 8 -11.40 1.20 -8.37
N THR A 9 -11.31 2.25 -9.18
CA THR A 9 -10.06 2.56 -9.87
C THR A 9 -9.00 2.85 -8.81
N ALA A 10 -7.72 2.67 -9.14
CA ALA A 10 -6.68 2.92 -8.15
C ALA A 10 -6.69 4.37 -7.62
N VAL A 11 -7.12 5.34 -8.45
CA VAL A 11 -7.40 6.72 -8.01
C VAL A 11 -8.54 6.79 -6.99
N GLY A 12 -9.57 5.95 -7.14
CA GLY A 12 -10.66 5.83 -6.17
C GLY A 12 -10.19 5.22 -4.84
N ILE A 13 -9.26 4.25 -4.89
CA ILE A 13 -8.62 3.68 -3.69
C ILE A 13 -7.77 4.75 -3.00
N ASP A 14 -6.93 5.47 -3.74
CA ASP A 14 -6.05 6.49 -3.15
C ASP A 14 -6.86 7.64 -2.48
N ARG A 15 -8.07 7.93 -2.97
CA ARG A 15 -8.98 8.92 -2.35
C ARG A 15 -9.67 8.40 -1.09
N GLY A 16 -10.04 7.12 -1.04
CA GLY A 16 -10.71 6.52 0.11
C GLY A 16 -9.76 6.04 1.20
N TRP A 17 -8.54 5.67 0.82
CA TRP A 17 -7.48 5.15 1.68
C TRP A 17 -6.18 5.91 1.41
N PRO A 18 -6.08 7.18 1.86
CA PRO A 18 -4.94 8.03 1.58
C PRO A 18 -3.69 7.64 2.38
N PHE A 19 -3.84 6.90 3.49
CA PHE A 19 -2.74 6.52 4.36
C PHE A 19 -2.22 5.14 3.94
N GLN A 20 -1.11 5.13 3.20
CA GLN A 20 -0.56 3.90 2.64
C GLN A 20 0.83 3.62 3.23
N ILE A 21 1.03 2.36 3.62
CA ILE A 21 2.30 1.86 4.17
C ILE A 21 2.85 0.81 3.21
N ALA A 22 4.06 1.02 2.70
CA ALA A 22 4.81 0.05 1.94
C ALA A 22 5.63 -0.83 2.89
N LEU A 23 5.34 -2.13 2.91
CA LEU A 23 6.07 -3.12 3.68
C LEU A 23 6.95 -3.97 2.74
N ASP A 24 8.13 -4.39 3.19
CA ASP A 24 8.98 -5.28 2.40
C ASP A 24 8.22 -6.58 2.09
N GLY A 25 8.18 -6.97 0.81
CA GLY A 25 7.48 -8.15 0.35
C GLY A 25 7.97 -9.43 1.00
N ALA A 26 9.24 -9.48 1.44
CA ALA A 26 9.76 -10.61 2.21
C ALA A 26 9.00 -10.81 3.54
N LEU A 27 8.57 -9.73 4.18
CA LEU A 27 7.79 -9.74 5.43
C LEU A 27 6.31 -10.07 5.20
N CYS A 28 5.84 -10.07 3.97
CA CYS A 28 4.46 -10.37 3.60
C CYS A 28 4.29 -11.81 3.11
N THR A 29 5.13 -12.75 3.55
CA THR A 29 5.08 -14.16 3.13
C THR A 29 4.80 -15.11 4.31
N GLY A 30 4.15 -16.24 4.00
CA GLY A 30 3.90 -17.33 4.95
C GLY A 30 3.13 -16.89 6.19
N LYS A 31 3.58 -17.33 7.37
CA LYS A 31 2.89 -17.05 8.65
C LYS A 31 2.82 -15.56 8.98
N GLN A 32 3.75 -14.74 8.48
CA GLN A 32 3.74 -13.31 8.75
C GLN A 32 2.61 -12.60 8.02
N SER A 33 2.24 -13.03 6.82
CA SER A 33 1.09 -12.46 6.11
C SER A 33 -0.23 -12.78 6.82
N GLU A 34 -0.37 -13.98 7.37
CA GLU A 34 -1.56 -14.37 8.13
C GLU A 34 -1.74 -13.52 9.39
N VAL A 35 -0.65 -13.26 10.12
CA VAL A 35 -0.66 -12.39 11.31
C VAL A 35 -0.98 -10.94 10.95
N GLN A 36 -0.46 -10.44 9.82
CA GLN A 36 -0.79 -9.10 9.33
C GLN A 36 -2.28 -9.01 8.96
N ASP A 37 -2.79 -9.99 8.22
CA ASP A 37 -4.19 -10.04 7.81
C ASP A 37 -5.12 -10.11 9.02
N GLU A 38 -4.80 -10.92 10.01
CA GLU A 38 -5.56 -11.02 11.25
C GLU A 38 -5.55 -9.72 12.05
N PHE A 39 -4.38 -9.09 12.20
CA PHE A 39 -4.26 -7.78 12.85
C PHE A 39 -5.11 -6.72 12.16
N CYS A 40 -5.14 -6.74 10.83
CA CYS A 40 -5.90 -5.78 10.04
C CYS A 40 -7.41 -6.03 10.00
N LYS A 41 -7.93 -7.17 10.50
CA LYS A 41 -9.39 -7.42 10.57
C LYS A 41 -10.13 -6.37 11.42
N GLY A 42 -9.45 -5.77 12.40
CA GLY A 42 -9.99 -4.71 13.26
C GLY A 42 -9.65 -3.29 12.81
N LEU A 43 -8.97 -3.12 11.67
CA LEU A 43 -8.50 -1.83 11.18
C LEU A 43 -9.23 -1.41 9.91
N SER A 44 -9.15 -0.13 9.58
CA SER A 44 -9.70 0.47 8.37
C SER A 44 -8.93 0.14 7.07
N ARG A 45 -8.38 -1.08 6.97
CA ARG A 45 -7.57 -1.54 5.84
C ARG A 45 -8.42 -1.89 4.63
N TYR A 46 -7.99 -1.47 3.45
CA TYR A 46 -8.54 -1.96 2.18
C TYR A 46 -8.09 -3.40 1.88
N VAL A 47 -9.05 -4.30 1.63
CA VAL A 47 -8.82 -5.75 1.48
C VAL A 47 -7.88 -6.10 0.31
N ARG A 48 -7.82 -5.27 -0.73
CA ARG A 48 -6.95 -5.51 -1.90
C ARG A 48 -5.74 -4.59 -1.86
N GLY A 49 -4.68 -5.03 -1.19
CA GLY A 49 -3.36 -4.43 -1.34
C GLY A 49 -2.83 -4.54 -2.78
N HIS A 50 -1.77 -3.80 -3.08
CA HIS A 50 -1.04 -3.92 -4.35
C HIS A 50 0.46 -3.97 -4.08
N SER A 51 1.21 -4.56 -5.01
CA SER A 51 2.66 -4.70 -4.88
C SER A 51 3.39 -3.70 -5.76
N LEU A 52 4.45 -3.13 -5.22
CA LEU A 52 5.36 -2.23 -5.88
C LEU A 52 6.76 -2.84 -5.97
N PHE A 53 7.56 -2.33 -6.88
CA PHE A 53 8.92 -2.72 -7.13
C PHE A 53 9.82 -1.50 -7.11
N HIS A 54 10.87 -1.57 -6.30
CA HIS A 54 11.88 -0.54 -6.16
C HIS A 54 13.22 -1.18 -5.89
N ASP A 55 14.23 -0.83 -6.69
CA ASP A 55 15.62 -1.25 -6.50
C ASP A 55 15.77 -2.76 -6.24
N ASP A 56 15.22 -3.57 -7.14
CA ASP A 56 15.19 -5.04 -7.08
C ASP A 56 14.44 -5.67 -5.90
N LYS A 57 13.72 -4.87 -5.12
CA LYS A 57 12.87 -5.32 -4.03
C LYS A 57 11.40 -5.14 -4.36
N THR A 58 10.60 -6.10 -3.90
CA THR A 58 9.15 -6.02 -3.94
C THR A 58 8.65 -5.49 -2.62
N PHE A 59 7.67 -4.59 -2.66
CA PHE A 59 6.99 -4.03 -1.50
C PHE A 59 5.50 -4.31 -1.62
N VAL A 60 4.83 -4.61 -0.52
CA VAL A 60 3.37 -4.76 -0.48
C VAL A 60 2.80 -3.52 0.20
N VAL A 61 1.90 -2.84 -0.50
CA VAL A 61 1.24 -1.64 -0.01
C VAL A 61 -0.04 -2.02 0.72
N GLN A 62 -0.10 -1.63 1.99
CA GLN A 62 -1.29 -1.72 2.83
C GLN A 62 -1.95 -0.34 2.88
N CYS A 63 -3.19 -0.23 2.40
CA CYS A 63 -3.92 1.03 2.33
C CYS A 63 -4.92 1.14 3.49
N PHE A 64 -4.89 2.24 4.22
CA PHE A 64 -5.76 2.55 5.37
C PHE A 64 -6.54 3.84 5.14
N SER A 65 -7.77 3.90 5.64
CA SER A 65 -8.56 5.13 5.59
C SER A 65 -8.30 6.05 6.78
N LEU A 66 -7.83 5.50 7.90
CA LEU A 66 -7.42 6.25 9.10
C LEU A 66 -5.90 6.25 9.29
N LYS A 67 -5.34 7.42 9.60
CA LYS A 67 -3.91 7.59 9.87
C LYS A 67 -3.46 6.80 11.09
N GLU A 68 -4.27 6.80 12.15
CA GLU A 68 -3.99 6.09 13.40
C GLU A 68 -3.85 4.58 13.20
N ASP A 69 -4.64 4.00 12.29
CA ASP A 69 -4.56 2.57 11.98
C ASP A 69 -3.30 2.24 11.18
N ALA A 70 -2.93 3.12 10.23
CA ALA A 70 -1.66 3.02 9.52
C ALA A 70 -0.47 3.12 10.47
N GLU A 71 -0.51 4.04 11.44
CA GLU A 71 0.53 4.19 12.46
C GLU A 71 0.62 2.97 13.37
N LYS A 72 -0.52 2.39 13.82
CA LYS A 72 -0.54 1.13 14.58
C LYS A 72 0.09 -0.02 13.79
N PHE A 73 -0.24 -0.13 12.51
CA PHE A 73 0.34 -1.14 11.63
C PHE A 73 1.85 -0.94 11.47
N MET A 74 2.28 0.28 11.19
CA MET A 74 3.68 0.64 11.02
C MET A 74 4.49 0.42 12.30
N ASN A 75 3.93 0.73 13.47
CA ASN A 75 4.60 0.50 14.75
C ASN A 75 4.77 -1.00 15.06
N ARG A 76 3.84 -1.85 14.59
CA ARG A 76 3.87 -3.30 14.85
C ARG A 76 4.72 -4.08 13.87
N PHE A 77 4.64 -3.75 12.57
CA PHE A 77 5.28 -4.52 11.49
C PHE A 77 6.40 -3.77 10.79
N GLY A 78 6.58 -2.47 11.09
CA GLY A 78 7.48 -1.59 10.37
C GLY A 78 6.90 -1.15 9.02
N GLY A 79 7.80 -0.95 8.06
CA GLY A 79 7.46 -0.43 6.74
C GLY A 79 7.70 1.08 6.64
N GLU A 80 7.29 1.64 5.51
CA GLU A 80 7.55 3.03 5.16
C GLU A 80 6.28 3.71 4.65
N TRP A 81 6.16 5.00 4.91
CA TRP A 81 5.08 5.79 4.33
C TRP A 81 5.22 5.83 2.81
N PHE A 82 4.11 5.53 2.14
CA PHE A 82 4.03 5.51 0.69
C PHE A 82 3.08 6.61 0.20
N ASP A 83 3.57 7.48 -0.69
CA ASP A 83 2.73 8.42 -1.42
C ASP A 83 2.31 7.81 -2.76
N PRO A 84 1.01 7.63 -3.04
CA PRO A 84 0.52 7.14 -4.33
C PRO A 84 0.99 7.93 -5.56
N ARG A 85 1.46 9.18 -5.39
CA ARG A 85 2.05 10.01 -6.44
C ARG A 85 3.42 9.50 -6.89
N GLU A 86 4.14 8.79 -6.02
CA GLU A 86 5.41 8.14 -6.33
C GLU A 86 5.23 6.83 -7.10
N ARG A 87 3.97 6.37 -7.27
CA ARG A 87 3.65 5.20 -8.10
C ARG A 87 3.79 5.53 -9.58
N GLY A 88 4.38 4.62 -10.33
CA GLY A 88 4.40 4.71 -11.77
C GLY A 88 3.01 4.58 -12.40
N ARG A 89 2.94 4.88 -13.71
CA ARG A 89 1.70 4.89 -14.49
C ARG A 89 1.84 3.96 -15.70
N GLY A 90 0.71 3.48 -16.22
CA GLY A 90 0.68 2.62 -17.41
C GLY A 90 1.42 1.30 -17.20
N HIS A 91 2.30 0.94 -18.14
CA HIS A 91 3.11 -0.29 -18.04
C HIS A 91 4.05 -0.30 -16.82
N GLN A 92 4.39 0.88 -16.29
CA GLN A 92 5.24 1.02 -15.10
C GLN A 92 4.43 1.15 -13.80
N TRP A 93 3.16 0.71 -13.79
CA TRP A 93 2.25 0.83 -12.64
C TRP A 93 2.83 0.29 -11.32
N ASN A 94 3.54 -0.84 -11.39
CA ASN A 94 4.12 -1.47 -10.22
C ASN A 94 5.45 -0.83 -9.80
N LYS A 95 5.97 0.19 -10.49
CA LYS A 95 7.25 0.80 -10.14
C LYS A 95 7.05 1.88 -9.08
N TRP A 96 7.88 1.88 -8.04
CA TRP A 96 7.89 2.93 -7.03
C TRP A 96 9.11 3.85 -7.23
N TYR A 97 8.84 5.12 -7.49
CA TYR A 97 9.83 6.20 -7.62
C TYR A 97 10.05 6.88 -6.26
N LYS A 98 10.50 6.08 -5.28
CA LYS A 98 10.78 6.54 -3.91
C LYS A 98 11.67 7.77 -3.91
N GLY A 99 11.27 8.80 -3.15
CA GLY A 99 12.05 10.03 -2.99
C GLY A 99 11.84 11.06 -4.09
N ASN A 100 11.07 10.74 -5.14
CA ASN A 100 10.77 11.68 -6.22
C ASN A 100 9.81 12.80 -5.78
N PHE A 101 9.07 12.60 -4.68
CA PHE A 101 8.19 13.60 -4.08
C PHE A 101 8.54 13.96 -2.63
N ALA A 102 9.62 13.40 -2.06
CA ALA A 102 10.04 13.60 -0.67
C ALA A 102 10.67 14.98 -0.38
N GLY A 103 10.40 16.01 -1.18
CA GLY A 103 11.11 17.29 -1.13
C GLY A 103 10.30 18.51 -1.54
N ARG A 104 9.01 18.59 -1.22
CA ARG A 104 8.24 19.83 -1.41
C ARG A 104 7.43 20.23 -0.18
#